data_AF-A0A7V0S398-F1
#
_entry.id   AF-A0A7V0S398-F1
#
_cell.length_a   1.000
_cell.length_b   1.000
_cell.length_c   1.000
_cell.angle_alpha   90.00
_cell.angle_beta   90.00
_cell.angle_gamma   90.00
#
_symmetry.space_group_name_H-M   'P 1'
#
loop_
_entity.id
_entity.type
_entity.pdbx_description
1 polymer ?
#
loop_
_entity_poly.entity_id
_entity_poly.type
_entity_poly.pdbx_seq_one_letter_code
_entity_poly.pdbx_strand_id
1 'polypeptide(L)'
;MPFNKKAFPKIVALIVGIVVLAPIVPMAHPADEMMLDYDRDACLLTIKIVHDSQDFNRHFIEKIWVSVNRKEIIRQCFSSQDNGGGLTLQYKIFNLKNGDIITVECRCNIYGRQTVSLEIE
;
A
#
# COMPACT_ATOMS: atom_id res chain seq x y z
N MET A 1 -7.91 23.39 -61.61
CA MET A 1 -6.67 23.19 -60.83
C MET A 1 -6.71 21.82 -60.18
N PRO A 2 -5.78 20.89 -60.47
CA PRO A 2 -5.80 19.57 -59.84
C PRO A 2 -5.10 19.61 -58.48
N PHE A 3 -5.79 19.16 -57.43
CA PHE A 3 -5.20 18.93 -56.11
C PHE A 3 -4.17 17.79 -56.19
N ASN A 4 -2.92 18.09 -55.82
CA ASN A 4 -1.78 17.18 -55.84
C ASN A 4 -1.84 16.21 -54.64
N LYS A 5 -2.13 14.93 -54.90
CA LYS A 5 -2.38 13.87 -53.89
C LYS A 5 -1.11 13.33 -53.20
N LYS A 6 0.09 13.88 -53.48
CA LYS A 6 1.36 13.30 -53.01
C LYS A 6 1.84 13.79 -51.63
N ALA A 7 1.18 14.79 -51.03
CA ALA A 7 1.55 15.30 -49.71
C ALA A 7 0.88 14.57 -48.53
N PHE A 8 -0.12 13.73 -48.80
CA PHE A 8 -0.93 13.08 -47.76
C PHE A 8 -0.30 11.87 -47.04
N PRO A 9 0.64 11.07 -47.60
CA PRO A 9 1.06 9.83 -46.95
C PRO A 9 2.17 10.00 -45.91
N LYS A 10 2.86 11.15 -45.85
CA LYS A 10 3.99 11.36 -44.93
C LYS A 10 3.59 11.89 -43.55
N ILE A 11 2.50 12.66 -43.46
CA ILE A 11 2.01 13.22 -42.20
C ILE A 11 1.30 12.12 -41.36
N VAL A 12 0.61 11.19 -42.03
CA VAL A 12 -0.05 10.05 -41.36
C VAL A 12 0.98 9.10 -40.74
N ALA A 13 2.11 8.85 -41.41
CA ALA A 13 3.17 7.98 -40.87
C ALA A 13 3.87 8.56 -39.63
N LEU A 14 3.95 9.89 -39.49
CA LEU A 14 4.55 10.55 -38.32
C LEU A 14 3.62 10.52 -37.09
N ILE A 15 2.31 10.58 -37.29
CA ILE A 15 1.31 10.53 -36.21
C ILE A 15 1.17 9.10 -35.66
N VAL A 16 1.33 8.06 -36.49
CA VAL A 16 1.27 6.66 -36.07
C VAL A 16 2.52 6.23 -35.27
N GLY A 17 3.68 6.86 -35.50
CA GLY A 17 4.92 6.53 -34.79
C GLY A 17 5.00 7.03 -33.33
N ILE A 18 4.23 8.04 -32.95
CA ILE A 18 4.31 8.69 -31.62
C ILE A 18 3.43 7.98 -30.56
N VAL A 19 2.46 7.16 -30.96
CA VAL A 19 1.48 6.55 -30.03
C VAL A 19 2.02 5.30 -29.31
N VAL A 20 3.17 4.74 -29.72
CA VAL A 20 3.65 3.43 -29.22
C VAL A 20 4.55 3.53 -27.98
N LEU A 21 4.84 4.73 -27.47
CA LEU A 21 5.69 4.94 -26.28
C LEU A 21 4.90 5.34 -25.02
N ALA A 22 3.61 5.00 -24.94
CA ALA A 22 2.89 5.16 -23.68
C ALA A 22 3.46 4.18 -22.64
N PRO A 23 4.06 4.66 -21.53
CA PRO A 23 4.55 3.77 -20.49
C PRO A 23 3.36 3.02 -19.89
N ILE A 24 3.44 1.68 -19.90
CA ILE A 24 2.50 0.82 -19.18
C ILE A 24 2.79 1.08 -17.69
N VAL A 25 2.01 1.94 -17.06
CA VAL A 25 2.13 2.19 -15.62
C VAL A 25 1.65 0.92 -14.93
N PRO A 26 2.49 0.17 -14.20
CA PRO A 26 2.01 -0.94 -13.41
C PRO A 26 1.03 -0.38 -12.37
N MET A 27 -0.21 -0.87 -12.40
CA MET A 27 -1.22 -0.58 -11.39
C MET A 27 -0.79 -1.24 -10.09
N ALA A 28 0.01 -0.53 -9.30
CA ALA A 28 0.37 -0.99 -7.98
C ALA A 28 -0.77 -0.63 -7.02
N HIS A 29 -1.43 -1.64 -6.49
CA HIS A 29 -2.56 -1.49 -5.58
C HIS A 29 -2.05 -1.29 -4.14
N PRO A 30 -2.63 -0.37 -3.36
CA PRO A 30 -2.38 -0.31 -1.91
C PRO A 30 -2.83 -1.62 -1.25
N ALA A 31 -2.41 -1.86 0.00
CA ALA A 31 -2.94 -2.96 0.80
C ALA A 31 -4.49 -2.92 0.77
N ASP A 32 -5.10 -4.06 0.51
CA ASP A 32 -6.53 -4.15 0.19
C ASP A 32 -7.37 -3.79 1.41
N GLU A 33 -6.95 -4.24 2.59
CA GLU A 33 -7.65 -3.99 3.85
C GLU A 33 -6.69 -4.08 5.04
N MET A 34 -6.86 -3.21 6.04
CA MET A 34 -6.19 -3.30 7.33
C MET A 34 -7.22 -3.20 8.46
N MET A 35 -7.19 -4.17 9.36
CA MET A 35 -8.07 -4.26 10.51
C MET A 35 -7.23 -4.19 11.80
N LEU A 36 -7.71 -3.40 12.76
CA LEU A 36 -7.10 -3.25 14.08
C LEU A 36 -8.06 -3.75 15.13
N ASP A 37 -7.54 -4.52 16.08
CA ASP A 37 -8.26 -4.97 17.26
C ASP A 37 -7.36 -4.83 18.48
N TYR A 38 -7.89 -4.35 19.60
CA TYR A 38 -7.14 -4.21 20.84
C TYR A 38 -7.85 -4.92 21.98
N ASP A 39 -7.24 -6.01 22.44
CA ASP A 39 -7.65 -6.71 23.64
C ASP A 39 -7.05 -6.00 24.86
N ARG A 40 -7.91 -5.32 25.62
CA ARG A 40 -7.51 -4.56 26.82
C ARG A 40 -7.02 -5.47 27.95
N ASP A 41 -7.61 -6.66 28.11
CA ASP A 41 -7.24 -7.60 29.18
C ASP A 41 -5.86 -8.21 28.90
N ALA A 42 -5.58 -8.54 27.64
CA ALA A 42 -4.28 -9.03 27.19
C ALA A 42 -3.25 -7.91 26.91
N CYS A 43 -3.70 -6.65 26.89
CA CYS A 43 -2.94 -5.48 26.43
C CYS A 43 -2.34 -5.71 25.02
N LEU A 44 -3.12 -6.33 24.13
CA LEU A 44 -2.64 -6.87 22.85
C LEU A 44 -3.30 -6.16 21.67
N LEU A 45 -2.51 -5.42 20.90
CA LEU A 45 -2.92 -4.93 19.59
C LEU A 45 -2.70 -6.03 18.56
N THR A 46 -3.76 -6.45 17.88
CA THR A 46 -3.71 -7.29 16.69
C THR A 46 -3.93 -6.45 15.45
N ILE A 47 -3.01 -6.56 14.50
CA ILE A 47 -3.07 -5.89 13.20
C ILE A 47 -3.17 -6.98 12.14
N LYS A 48 -4.25 -6.96 11.35
CA LYS A 48 -4.42 -7.87 10.22
C LYS A 48 -4.47 -7.06 8.94
N ILE A 49 -3.55 -7.35 8.03
CA ILE A 49 -3.45 -6.68 6.72
C ILE A 49 -3.69 -7.74 5.65
N VAL A 50 -4.75 -7.54 4.87
CA VAL A 50 -4.99 -8.31 3.66
C VAL A 50 -4.26 -7.58 2.53
N HIS A 51 -3.31 -8.28 1.91
CA HIS A 51 -2.57 -7.76 0.78
C HIS A 51 -2.32 -8.92 -0.17
N ASP A 52 -3.18 -9.04 -1.18
CA ASP A 52 -3.01 -10.05 -2.20
C ASP A 52 -1.88 -9.62 -3.15
N SER A 53 -0.91 -10.52 -3.34
CA SER A 53 0.27 -10.26 -4.15
C SER A 53 0.69 -11.53 -4.87
N GLN A 54 1.14 -11.37 -6.12
CA GLN A 54 1.57 -12.51 -6.93
C GLN A 54 2.96 -13.05 -6.52
N ASP A 55 3.78 -12.24 -5.83
CA ASP A 55 5.14 -12.62 -5.39
C ASP A 55 5.53 -11.86 -4.11
N PHE A 56 5.50 -12.56 -2.97
CA PHE A 56 5.75 -12.00 -1.64
C PHE A 56 7.23 -11.70 -1.34
N ASN A 57 8.16 -12.06 -2.24
CA ASN A 57 9.55 -11.61 -2.17
C ASN A 57 9.78 -10.29 -2.93
N ARG A 58 8.88 -9.94 -3.85
CA ARG A 58 9.00 -8.75 -4.72
C ARG A 58 7.94 -7.69 -4.44
N HIS A 59 6.79 -8.07 -3.90
CA HIS A 59 5.67 -7.21 -3.59
C HIS A 59 5.07 -7.60 -2.23
N PHE A 60 5.43 -6.83 -1.20
CA PHE A 60 5.12 -7.10 0.20
C PHE A 60 5.05 -5.78 1.00
N ILE A 61 4.51 -5.87 2.22
CA ILE A 61 4.51 -4.76 3.17
C ILE A 61 5.93 -4.58 3.71
N GLU A 62 6.65 -3.54 3.27
CA GLU A 62 8.03 -3.29 3.73
C GLU A 62 8.13 -2.71 5.12
N LYS A 63 7.08 -2.02 5.58
CA LYS A 63 7.17 -1.23 6.81
C LYS A 63 5.81 -0.98 7.44
N ILE A 64 5.81 -1.04 8.76
CA ILE A 64 4.68 -0.63 9.60
C ILE A 64 5.16 0.31 10.69
N TRP A 65 4.31 1.30 10.97
CA TRP A 65 4.45 2.20 12.10
C TRP A 65 3.22 2.11 12.97
N VAL A 66 3.41 2.02 14.28
CA VAL A 66 2.33 2.12 15.27
C VAL A 66 2.60 3.35 16.11
N SER A 67 1.59 4.21 16.22
CA SER A 67 1.62 5.42 17.03
C SER A 67 0.49 5.40 18.04
N VAL A 68 0.74 5.94 19.24
CA VAL A 68 -0.29 6.23 20.25
C VAL A 68 -0.34 7.73 20.44
N ASN A 69 -1.51 8.34 20.27
CA ASN A 69 -1.70 9.79 20.37
C ASN A 69 -0.69 10.59 19.53
N ARG A 70 -0.46 10.14 18.29
CA ARG A 70 0.51 10.69 17.31
C ARG A 70 1.99 10.50 17.67
N LYS A 71 2.31 9.83 18.77
CA LYS A 71 3.68 9.45 19.10
C LYS A 71 3.97 8.04 18.57
N GLU A 72 4.91 7.94 17.63
CA GLU A 72 5.41 6.64 17.16
C GLU A 72 6.02 5.85 18.33
N ILE A 73 5.54 4.62 18.51
CA ILE A 73 6.02 3.69 19.54
C ILE A 73 6.65 2.42 18.95
N ILE A 74 6.28 2.08 17.71
CA ILE A 74 6.80 0.90 17.00
C ILE A 74 7.07 1.30 15.56
N ARG A 75 8.22 0.84 15.06
CA ARG A 75 8.57 0.83 13.64
C ARG A 75 9.16 -0.53 13.32
N GLN A 76 8.50 -1.29 12.47
CA GLN A 76 8.95 -2.60 12.03
C GLN A 76 9.16 -2.61 10.52
N CYS A 77 10.32 -3.09 10.09
CA CYS A 77 10.66 -3.28 8.69
C CYS A 77 10.65 -4.77 8.35
N PHE A 78 10.24 -5.09 7.13
CA PHE A 78 10.23 -6.44 6.58
C PHE A 78 11.05 -6.46 5.30
N SER A 79 11.60 -7.63 4.97
CA SER A 79 12.32 -7.89 3.72
C SER A 79 11.58 -8.86 2.79
N SER A 80 10.53 -9.51 3.30
CA SER A 80 9.67 -10.49 2.61
C SER A 80 8.40 -10.74 3.43
N GLN A 81 7.42 -11.42 2.84
CA GLN A 81 6.22 -11.91 3.54
C GLN A 81 6.04 -13.42 3.28
N ASP A 82 5.57 -14.16 4.28
CA ASP A 82 5.60 -15.63 4.25
C ASP A 82 4.60 -16.25 3.25
N ASN A 83 3.41 -15.68 3.08
CA ASN A 83 2.39 -16.19 2.14
C ASN A 83 1.32 -15.13 1.78
N GLY A 84 0.38 -15.54 0.91
CA GLY A 84 -0.73 -14.72 0.42
C GLY A 84 -1.97 -14.65 1.30
N GLY A 85 -1.92 -15.17 2.52
CA GLY A 85 -2.98 -14.99 3.51
C GLY A 85 -2.99 -13.60 4.15
N GLY A 86 -2.07 -12.71 3.77
CA GLY A 86 -1.86 -11.41 4.40
C GLY A 86 -0.86 -11.45 5.56
N LEU A 87 -0.75 -10.32 6.27
CA LEU A 87 0.17 -10.13 7.38
C LEU A 87 -0.62 -9.97 8.68
N THR A 88 -0.31 -10.79 9.69
CA THR A 88 -0.87 -10.65 11.04
C THR A 88 0.25 -10.33 12.02
N LEU A 89 0.11 -9.22 12.75
CA LEU A 89 1.07 -8.76 13.74
C LEU A 89 0.39 -8.58 15.08
N GLN A 90 1.15 -8.86 16.14
CA GLN A 90 0.68 -8.74 17.50
C GLN A 90 1.71 -7.97 18.32
N TYR A 91 1.27 -6.91 18.98
CA TYR A 91 2.11 -6.07 19.83
C TYR A 91 1.47 -5.90 21.20
N LYS A 92 2.26 -6.13 22.24
CA LYS A 92 1.85 -5.76 23.60
C LYS A 92 2.04 -4.26 23.81
N ILE A 93 0.94 -3.55 24.04
CA ILE A 93 0.94 -2.11 24.31
C ILE A 93 0.22 -1.90 25.64
N PHE A 94 0.98 -1.54 26.66
CA PHE A 94 0.48 -1.37 28.02
C PHE A 94 0.04 0.07 28.30
N ASN A 95 -0.79 0.24 29.32
CA ASN A 95 -1.18 1.54 29.89
C ASN A 95 -1.98 2.46 28.94
N LEU A 96 -2.70 1.89 27.97
CA LEU A 96 -3.66 2.65 27.18
C LEU A 96 -4.90 3.02 28.01
N LYS A 97 -5.40 4.22 27.79
CA LYS A 97 -6.56 4.80 28.46
C LYS A 97 -7.70 4.98 27.47
N ASN A 98 -8.92 5.08 28.00
CA ASN A 98 -10.09 5.43 27.19
C ASN A 98 -9.83 6.77 26.49
N GLY A 99 -10.12 6.82 25.19
CA GLY A 99 -9.86 7.96 24.32
C GLY A 99 -8.44 8.06 23.77
N ASP A 100 -7.51 7.16 24.15
CA ASP A 100 -6.23 7.07 23.44
C ASP A 100 -6.47 6.56 22.02
N ILE A 101 -5.72 7.11 21.06
CA ILE A 101 -5.85 6.72 19.65
C ILE A 101 -4.59 5.95 19.24
N ILE A 102 -4.77 4.69 18.87
CA ILE A 102 -3.77 3.91 18.14
C ILE A 102 -3.91 4.26 16.65
N THR A 103 -2.82 4.64 16.00
CA THR A 103 -2.75 4.80 14.55
C THR A 103 -1.71 3.85 14.00
N VAL A 104 -2.11 3.00 13.05
CA VAL A 104 -1.23 2.11 12.32
C VAL A 104 -1.11 2.59 10.88
N GLU A 105 0.12 2.78 10.43
CA GLU A 105 0.44 3.04 9.03
C GLU A 105 1.22 1.85 8.47
N CYS A 106 0.84 1.35 7.30
CA CYS A 106 1.63 0.38 6.54
C CYS A 106 2.06 0.96 5.20
N ARG A 107 3.20 0.49 4.69
CA ARG A 107 3.71 0.81 3.37
C ARG A 107 4.10 -0.45 2.62
N CYS A 108 3.65 -0.55 1.38
CA CYS A 108 4.11 -1.57 0.45
C CYS A 108 5.43 -1.15 -0.20
N ASN A 109 6.31 -2.12 -0.45
CA ASN A 109 7.66 -1.92 -0.99
C ASN A 109 7.66 -1.39 -2.44
N ILE A 110 6.62 -1.73 -3.22
CA ILE A 110 6.44 -1.22 -4.59
C ILE A 110 5.79 0.16 -4.54
N TYR A 111 4.61 0.24 -3.92
CA TYR A 111 3.82 1.46 -3.88
C TYR A 111 2.62 1.30 -2.95
N GLY A 112 2.12 2.42 -2.43
CA GLY A 112 0.91 2.45 -1.62
C GLY A 112 1.18 2.54 -0.14
N ARG A 113 0.25 3.19 0.54
CA ARG A 113 0.23 3.37 1.98
C ARG A 113 -1.21 3.25 2.44
N GLN A 114 -1.40 2.64 3.59
CA GLN A 114 -2.69 2.59 4.26
C GLN A 114 -2.51 3.01 5.70
N THR A 115 -3.46 3.79 6.21
CA THR A 115 -3.47 4.27 7.58
C THR A 115 -4.83 3.96 8.18
N VAL A 116 -4.84 3.30 9.33
CA VAL A 116 -6.05 2.98 10.09
C VAL A 116 -5.85 3.42 11.53
N SER A 117 -6.90 3.95 12.14
CA SER A 117 -6.89 4.37 13.53
C SER A 117 -7.97 3.63 14.32
N LEU A 118 -7.67 3.36 15.58
CA LEU A 118 -8.55 2.76 16.57
C LEU A 118 -8.53 3.65 17.82
N GLU A 119 -9.68 4.17 18.22
CA GLU A 119 -9.86 4.82 19.51
C GLU A 119 -10.14 3.75 20.57
N ILE A 120 -9.47 3.85 21.71
CA ILE A 120 -9.62 2.91 22.81
C ILE A 120 -10.85 3.26 23.64
N GLU A 121 -11.77 2.30 23.79
CA GLU A 121 -12.93 2.40 24.67
C GLU A 121 -12.66 1.87 26.10
#